data_AF-A0A383S8S3-F1
#
_entry.id   AF-A0A383S8S3-F1
#
_cell.length_a   1.000
_cell.length_b   1.000
_cell.length_c   1.000
_cell.angle_alpha   90.00
_cell.angle_beta   90.00
_cell.angle_gamma   90.00
#
_symmetry.space_group_name_H-M   'P 1'
#
loop_
_entity.id
_entity.type
_entity.pdbx_description
1 polymer ?
#
loop_
_entity_poly.entity_id
_entity_poly.type
_entity_poly.pdbx_seq_one_letter_code
_entity_poly.pdbx_strand_id
1 'polypeptide(L)'
;MYARPKDRGENMAILHGVLLARAGKQVILVCDDEAGTRKTRQQARALAMQHMQGQHVPGGRIQHADTLTLLSWAIEAGAFDSQATFLTKYQAMANLDEALPRDVKVTGLTKHPPWPSV
;
A
#
# COMPACT_ATOMS: atom_id res chain seq x y z
N MET A 1 -9.37 20.83 12.20
CA MET A 1 -8.77 20.09 11.06
C MET A 1 -9.32 18.65 11.02
N TYR A 2 -10.64 18.46 11.07
CA TYR A 2 -11.29 17.13 11.10
C TYR A 2 -12.73 17.24 10.56
N ALA A 3 -12.89 17.42 9.25
CA ALA A 3 -14.15 17.93 8.71
C ALA A 3 -15.21 16.85 8.39
N ARG A 4 -14.85 15.57 8.21
CA ARG A 4 -15.82 14.52 7.82
C ARG A 4 -15.65 13.21 8.60
N PRO A 5 -16.76 12.58 9.04
CA PRO A 5 -16.73 11.28 9.71
C PRO A 5 -16.07 10.16 8.88
N LYS A 6 -16.19 10.25 7.54
CA LYS A 6 -15.61 9.31 6.57
C LYS A 6 -14.09 9.17 6.69
N ASP A 7 -13.40 10.24 7.11
CA ASP A 7 -11.94 10.27 7.17
C ASP A 7 -11.40 9.75 8.52
N ARG A 8 -12.27 9.45 9.49
CA ARG A 8 -11.85 9.03 10.83
C ARG A 8 -11.13 7.69 10.81
N GLY A 9 -11.64 6.71 10.06
CA GLY A 9 -11.03 5.39 9.96
C GLY A 9 -9.60 5.45 9.41
N GLU A 10 -9.43 6.14 8.29
CA GLU A 10 -8.14 6.36 7.63
C GLU A 10 -7.15 7.11 8.54
N ASN A 11 -7.59 8.19 9.19
CA ASN A 11 -6.75 8.92 10.14
C ASN A 11 -6.31 8.03 11.32
N MET A 12 -7.21 7.19 11.83
CA MET A 12 -6.89 6.25 12.91
C MET A 12 -5.90 5.17 12.46
N ALA A 13 -6.00 4.66 11.23
CA ALA A 13 -5.02 3.72 10.68
C ALA A 13 -3.64 4.37 10.57
N ILE A 14 -3.57 5.60 10.04
CA ILE A 14 -2.31 6.36 9.94
C ILE A 14 -1.72 6.61 11.33
N LEU A 15 -2.52 7.04 12.30
CA LEU A 15 -2.10 7.27 13.68
C LEU A 15 -1.49 6.00 14.32
N HIS A 16 -2.16 4.86 14.20
CA HIS A 16 -1.62 3.60 14.71
C HIS A 16 -0.32 3.20 14.00
N GLY A 17 -0.25 3.36 12.67
CA GLY A 17 0.96 3.08 11.91
C GLY A 17 2.13 3.94 12.37
N VAL A 18 1.90 5.24 12.61
CA VAL A 18 2.91 6.16 13.15
C VAL A 18 3.38 5.72 14.54
N LEU A 19 2.45 5.35 15.43
CA LEU A 19 2.82 4.89 16.78
C LEU A 19 3.68 3.62 16.75
N LEU A 20 3.32 2.65 15.91
CA LEU A 20 4.11 1.44 15.71
C LEU A 20 5.50 1.74 15.11
N ALA A 21 5.56 2.66 14.14
CA ALA A 21 6.84 3.09 13.57
C ALA A 21 7.74 3.78 14.62
N ARG A 22 7.19 4.61 15.50
CA ARG A 22 7.96 5.19 16.62
C ARG A 22 8.54 4.15 17.57
N ALA A 23 7.90 2.99 17.67
CA ALA A 23 8.39 1.82 18.40
C ALA A 23 9.36 0.93 17.59
N GLY A 24 9.84 1.41 16.44
CA GLY A 24 10.83 0.70 15.61
C GLY A 24 10.24 -0.32 14.64
N LYS A 25 8.91 -0.32 14.43
CA LYS A 25 8.26 -1.27 13.51
C LYS A 25 8.20 -0.73 12.09
N GLN A 26 8.23 -1.64 11.12
CA GLN A 26 7.94 -1.32 9.73
C GLN A 26 6.46 -1.59 9.48
N VAL A 27 5.72 -0.57 9.03
CA VAL A 27 4.28 -0.64 8.83
C VAL A 27 3.94 -0.30 7.39
N ILE A 28 3.08 -1.12 6.79
CA ILE A 28 2.48 -0.85 5.48
C ILE A 28 1.03 -0.44 5.73
N LEU A 29 0.67 0.76 5.27
CA LEU A 29 -0.68 1.29 5.32
C LEU A 29 -1.31 1.16 3.93
N VAL A 30 -2.43 0.44 3.85
CA VAL A 30 -3.14 0.17 2.60
C VAL A 30 -4.34 1.11 2.50
N CYS A 31 -4.29 2.04 1.55
CA CYS A 31 -5.38 2.99 1.27
C CYS A 31 -5.44 3.30 -0.22
N ASP A 32 -6.62 3.27 -0.84
CA ASP A 32 -6.77 3.59 -2.28
C ASP A 32 -7.12 5.07 -2.54
N ASP A 33 -7.28 5.89 -1.49
CA ASP A 33 -7.61 7.30 -1.64
C ASP A 33 -6.35 8.19 -1.68
N GLU A 34 -6.41 9.24 -2.51
CA GLU A 34 -5.29 10.16 -2.66
C GLU A 34 -4.98 10.96 -1.37
N ALA A 35 -5.98 11.24 -0.53
CA ALA A 35 -5.80 12.04 0.67
C ALA A 35 -5.02 11.25 1.73
N GLY A 36 -5.35 9.97 1.94
CA GLY A 36 -4.63 9.04 2.80
C GLY A 36 -3.21 8.79 2.32
N THR A 37 -3.02 8.69 1.01
CA THR A 37 -1.68 8.60 0.40
C THR A 37 -0.83 9.83 0.75
N ARG A 38 -1.36 11.04 0.54
CA ARG A 38 -0.66 12.30 0.84
C ARG A 38 -0.31 12.42 2.33
N LYS A 39 -1.25 12.13 3.23
CA LYS A 39 -1.01 12.15 4.68
C LYS A 39 0.03 11.13 5.12
N THR A 40 -0.04 9.90 4.61
CA THR A 40 0.93 8.86 4.94
C THR A 40 2.34 9.27 4.53
N ARG A 41 2.52 9.83 3.32
CA ARG A 41 3.81 10.35 2.87
C ARG A 41 4.31 11.51 3.74
N GLN A 42 3.43 12.41 4.16
CA GLN A 42 3.78 13.50 5.07
C GLN A 42 4.28 12.96 6.41
N GLN A 43 3.57 11.99 7.00
CA GLN A 43 3.95 11.37 8.26
C GLN A 43 5.24 10.55 8.15
N ALA A 44 5.47 9.86 7.02
CA ALA A 44 6.72 9.14 6.76
C ALA A 44 7.93 10.09 6.75
N ARG A 45 7.80 11.27 6.12
CA ARG A 45 8.85 12.30 6.13
C ARG A 45 9.09 12.86 7.52
N ALA A 46 8.02 13.14 8.27
CA ALA A 46 8.13 13.60 9.66
C ALA A 46 8.88 12.57 10.52
N LEU A 47 8.50 11.29 10.44
CA LEU A 47 9.17 10.20 11.15
C LEU A 47 10.66 10.11 10.79
N ALA A 48 11.01 10.20 9.50
CA ALA A 48 12.41 10.17 9.08
C ALA A 48 13.23 11.30 9.73
N MET A 49 12.69 12.52 9.81
CA MET A 49 13.34 13.64 10.50
C MET A 49 13.45 13.40 12.02
N GLN A 50 12.41 12.86 12.65
CA GLN A 50 12.43 12.53 14.09
C GLN A 50 13.48 11.45 14.41
N HIS A 51 13.67 10.46 13.53
CA HIS A 51 14.72 9.46 13.66
C HIS A 51 16.12 10.07 13.54
N MET A 52 16.34 11.00 12.60
CA MET A 52 17.62 11.71 12.51
C MET A 52 17.94 12.52 13.78
N GLN A 53 16.91 12.97 14.50
CA GLN A 53 17.04 13.70 15.76
C GLN A 53 17.09 12.79 17.00
N GLY A 54 17.10 11.46 16.83
CA GLY A 54 17.17 10.50 17.94
C GLY A 54 15.92 10.46 18.83
N GLN A 55 14.77 10.97 18.36
CA GLN A 55 13.56 11.09 19.18
C GLN A 55 12.81 9.76 19.40
N HIS A 56 13.07 8.75 18.56
CA HIS A 56 12.33 7.48 18.52
C HIS A 56 13.23 6.28 18.25
N VAL A 57 12.72 5.07 18.51
CA VAL A 57 13.44 3.81 18.30
C VAL A 57 13.88 3.70 16.82
N PRO A 58 15.17 3.48 16.52
CA PRO A 58 15.66 3.36 15.14
C PRO A 58 14.98 2.23 14.36
N GLY A 59 14.95 2.35 13.02
CA GLY A 59 14.47 1.30 12.12
C GLY A 59 12.95 1.30 11.88
N GLY A 60 12.21 2.18 12.55
CA GLY A 60 10.80 2.42 12.31
C GLY A 60 10.52 3.10 10.98
N ARG A 61 9.47 2.66 10.27
CA ARG A 61 8.97 3.38 9.09
C ARG A 61 7.50 3.06 8.84
N ILE A 62 6.82 4.01 8.21
CA ILE A 62 5.54 3.76 7.55
C ILE A 62 5.72 3.89 6.04
N GLN A 63 5.05 3.03 5.29
CA GLN A 63 4.98 3.08 3.85
C GLN A 63 3.51 2.95 3.43
N HIS A 64 3.15 3.64 2.35
CA HIS A 64 1.85 3.47 1.71
C HIS A 64 1.94 2.42 0.60
N ALA A 65 0.88 1.62 0.47
CA ALA A 65 0.64 0.75 -0.67
C ALA A 65 -0.81 0.93 -1.13
N ASP A 66 -1.02 0.99 -2.45
CA ASP A 66 -2.33 0.84 -3.06
C ASP A 66 -2.56 -0.62 -3.50
N THR A 67 -3.77 -0.92 -3.96
CA THR A 67 -4.11 -2.26 -4.43
C THR A 67 -3.18 -2.77 -5.54
N LEU A 68 -2.73 -1.90 -6.46
CA LEU A 68 -1.79 -2.29 -7.53
C LEU A 68 -0.42 -2.65 -6.97
N THR A 69 0.07 -1.91 -5.98
CA THR A 69 1.33 -2.20 -5.29
C THR A 69 1.27 -3.55 -4.61
N LEU A 70 0.18 -3.85 -3.91
CA LEU A 70 -0.02 -5.15 -3.26
C LEU A 70 -0.06 -6.30 -4.27
N LEU A 71 -0.73 -6.11 -5.40
CA LEU A 71 -0.76 -7.10 -6.47
C LEU A 71 0.62 -7.34 -7.08
N SER A 72 1.42 -6.29 -7.30
CA SER A 72 2.81 -6.43 -7.78
C SER A 72 3.63 -7.28 -6.82
N TRP A 73 3.59 -6.97 -5.53
CA TRP A 73 4.31 -7.74 -4.51
C TRP A 73 3.83 -9.19 -4.41
N ALA A 74 2.53 -9.43 -4.55
CA ALA A 74 1.99 -10.78 -4.56
C ALA A 74 2.51 -11.60 -5.75
N ILE A 75 2.60 -10.99 -6.94
CA ILE A 75 3.18 -11.64 -8.12
C ILE A 75 4.68 -11.89 -7.91
N GLU A 76 5.42 -10.89 -7.44
CA GLU A 76 6.86 -11.01 -7.13
C GLU A 76 7.15 -12.10 -6.09
N ALA A 77 6.26 -12.29 -5.11
CA ALA A 77 6.35 -13.32 -4.10
C ALA A 77 5.89 -14.71 -4.60
N GLY A 78 5.48 -14.86 -5.86
CA GLY A 78 5.01 -16.12 -6.42
C GLY A 78 3.65 -16.57 -5.89
N ALA A 79 2.78 -15.64 -5.47
CA ALA A 79 1.45 -15.97 -4.92
C ALA A 79 0.45 -16.50 -5.96
N PHE A 80 0.83 -16.54 -7.24
CA PHE A 80 0.00 -17.00 -8.34
C PHE A 80 0.72 -18.10 -9.13
N ASP A 81 0.03 -19.22 -9.33
CA ASP A 81 0.58 -20.37 -10.07
C ASP A 81 0.81 -20.08 -11.55
N SER A 82 0.05 -19.13 -12.12
CA SER A 82 0.19 -18.71 -13.50
C SER A 82 -0.37 -17.30 -13.70
N GLN A 83 0.05 -16.68 -14.82
CA GLN A 83 -0.54 -15.41 -15.26
C GLN A 83 -2.04 -15.54 -15.54
N ALA A 84 -2.52 -16.68 -16.03
CA ALA A 84 -3.95 -16.91 -16.26
C ALA A 84 -4.74 -16.90 -14.94
N THR A 85 -4.23 -17.56 -13.90
CA THR A 85 -4.82 -17.57 -12.56
C THR A 85 -4.88 -16.16 -11.97
N PHE A 86 -3.82 -15.37 -12.15
CA PHE A 86 -3.80 -13.97 -11.77
C PHE A 86 -4.89 -13.16 -12.49
N LEU A 87 -4.99 -13.29 -13.82
CA LEU A 87 -5.97 -12.56 -14.63
C LEU A 87 -7.42 -12.84 -14.20
N THR A 88 -7.76 -14.11 -13.92
CA THR A 88 -9.10 -14.47 -13.42
C THR A 88 -9.42 -13.77 -12.10
N LYS A 89 -8.47 -13.76 -11.15
CA LYS A 89 -8.65 -13.09 -9.86
C LYS A 89 -8.71 -11.57 -10.00
N TYR A 90 -7.84 -10.99 -10.83
CA TYR A 90 -7.83 -9.56 -11.13
C TYR A 90 -9.19 -9.11 -11.69
N GLN A 91 -9.74 -9.84 -12.66
CA GLN A 91 -11.04 -9.53 -13.26
C GLN A 91 -12.16 -9.58 -12.22
N ALA A 92 -12.15 -10.59 -11.33
CA ALA A 92 -13.13 -10.70 -10.26
C ALA A 92 -13.05 -9.51 -9.29
N MET A 93 -11.84 -9.08 -8.92
CA MET A 93 -11.63 -7.91 -8.07
C MET A 93 -12.04 -6.60 -8.75
N ALA A 94 -11.63 -6.37 -10.00
CA ALA A 94 -11.93 -5.14 -10.75
C ALA A 94 -13.43 -4.95 -11.05
N ASN A 95 -14.22 -6.02 -10.95
CA ASN A 95 -15.69 -5.94 -11.03
C ASN A 95 -16.32 -5.46 -9.71
N LEU A 96 -15.61 -5.57 -8.59
CA LEU A 96 -16.08 -5.20 -7.25
C LEU A 96 -15.45 -3.90 -6.75
N ASP A 97 -14.28 -3.52 -7.27
CA ASP A 97 -13.50 -2.37 -6.84
C ASP A 97 -13.33 -1.36 -7.99
N GLU A 98 -13.93 -0.18 -7.80
CA GLU A 98 -13.87 0.92 -8.76
C GLU A 98 -12.46 1.55 -8.86
N ALA A 99 -11.60 1.34 -7.85
CA ALA A 99 -10.23 1.84 -7.87
C ALA A 99 -9.32 1.03 -8.82
N LEU A 100 -9.76 -0.17 -9.23
CA LEU A 100 -9.00 -1.02 -10.15
C LEU A 100 -9.37 -0.75 -11.62
N PRO A 101 -8.37 -0.51 -12.49
CA PRO A 101 -8.61 -0.43 -13.92
C PRO A 101 -9.17 -1.74 -14.48
N ARG A 102 -10.28 -1.67 -15.22
CA ARG A 102 -10.89 -2.88 -15.82
C ARG A 102 -9.98 -3.57 -16.84
N ASP A 103 -9.19 -2.79 -17.57
CA ASP A 103 -8.14 -3.34 -18.45
C ASP A 103 -6.84 -3.49 -17.66
N VAL A 104 -6.49 -4.72 -17.31
CA VAL A 104 -5.25 -5.05 -16.59
C VAL A 104 -3.99 -4.57 -17.31
N LYS A 105 -3.98 -4.43 -18.64
CA LYS A 105 -2.77 -4.07 -19.40
C LYS A 105 -2.26 -2.67 -19.05
N VAL A 106 -3.16 -1.77 -18.65
CA VAL A 106 -2.80 -0.39 -18.29
C VAL A 106 -2.05 -0.30 -16.97
N THR A 107 -2.17 -1.33 -16.12
CA THR A 107 -1.48 -1.41 -14.83
C THR A 107 -0.02 -1.82 -14.95
N GLY A 108 0.37 -2.45 -16.07
CA GLY A 108 1.70 -3.01 -16.25
C GLY A 108 1.97 -4.32 -15.48
N LEU A 109 1.02 -4.79 -14.65
CA LEU A 109 1.18 -5.99 -13.81
C LEU A 109 1.47 -7.27 -14.62
N THR A 110 1.05 -7.32 -15.89
CA THR A 110 1.29 -8.46 -16.78
C THR A 110 2.58 -8.35 -17.60
N LYS A 111 3.30 -7.22 -17.54
CA LYS A 111 4.45 -6.98 -18.42
C LYS A 111 5.74 -7.61 -17.88
N HIS A 112 6.06 -7.40 -16.61
CA HIS A 112 7.37 -7.76 -16.04
C HIS A 112 7.36 -8.06 -14.52
N PRO A 113 6.69 -9.11 -14.04
CA PRO A 113 7.17 -9.76 -12.80
C PRO A 113 7.30 -11.28 -12.98
N PRO A 114 7.87 -12.05 -12.03
CA PRO A 114 8.29 -13.43 -12.26
C PRO A 114 7.10 -14.34 -12.57
N TRP A 115 6.72 -14.37 -13.84
CA TRP A 115 5.83 -15.37 -14.38
C TRP A 115 6.68 -16.59 -14.69
N PRO A 116 6.31 -17.78 -14.20
CA PRO A 116 6.99 -19.00 -14.60
C PRO A 116 7.02 -19.06 -16.12
N SER A 117 8.19 -19.37 -16.67
CA SER A 117 8.34 -19.61 -18.11
C SER A 117 7.37 -20.73 -18.49
N VAL A 118 6.53 -20.47 -19.49
CA VAL A 118 5.64 -21.49 -20.07
C VAL A 118 6.48 -22.63 -20.65
#